data_AF-H9LIX6-F1
#
_entry.id   AF-H9LIX6-F1
#
_cell.length_a   1.000
_cell.length_b   1.000
_cell.length_c   1.000
_cell.angle_alpha   90.00
_cell.angle_beta   90.00
_cell.angle_gamma   90.00
#
_symmetry.space_group_name_H-M   'P 1'
#
loop_
_entity.id
_entity.type
_entity.pdbx_description
1 polymer ?
#
loop_
_entity_poly.entity_id
_entity_poly.type
_entity_poly.pdbx_seq_one_letter_code
_entity_poly.pdbx_strand_id
1 'polypeptide(L)'
;TSQKIEDAASLEDCVESYNTKPGREKALIVTAKDDLNTTMEYFDAGVTIVRVTPLSDSGASFAERIETKLKDANSKRIGWMYGDKYSSRLADRLVDPEQIKALLTLQATLPGVPFNYYGNEIGMTDHPTLSAPNKYRTPMQWNSKGTGFSQNSPWVEQNPNYITVNVETEKAIGDEYTTLKVYKRLQELRENESLQWGKMSVYRDGDLLMYTREADGFPGYLVAINLGTTKVTESFHAATGIPKEVKVVFHTHKEDNSAISLSDTSYILDPSHAVVFEY
;
A
#
# COMPACT_ATOMS: atom_id res chain seq x y z
N THR A 1 -21.32 -20.54 9.67
CA THR A 1 -22.04 -21.17 8.54
C THR A 1 -21.47 -20.58 7.28
N SER A 2 -20.51 -21.27 6.65
CA SER A 2 -19.97 -20.86 5.35
C SER A 2 -20.95 -21.36 4.32
N GLN A 3 -21.75 -20.46 3.75
CA GLN A 3 -22.53 -20.78 2.56
C GLN A 3 -21.48 -20.88 1.45
N LYS A 4 -21.20 -22.10 0.98
CA LYS A 4 -20.41 -22.30 -0.23
C LYS A 4 -21.07 -21.45 -1.32
N ILE A 5 -20.27 -20.71 -2.06
CA ILE A 5 -20.73 -19.98 -3.23
C ILE A 5 -21.06 -21.06 -4.24
N GLU A 6 -22.30 -21.54 -4.22
CA GLU A 6 -22.68 -22.73 -4.99
C GLU A 6 -22.71 -22.44 -6.50
N ASP A 7 -22.70 -21.19 -6.94
CA ASP A 7 -22.70 -20.84 -8.35
C ASP A 7 -21.71 -19.71 -8.68
N ALA A 8 -20.44 -20.08 -8.87
CA ALA A 8 -19.39 -19.22 -9.42
C ALA A 8 -19.80 -18.55 -10.75
N ALA A 9 -20.44 -19.32 -11.64
CA ALA A 9 -20.98 -18.81 -12.90
C ALA A 9 -22.07 -17.73 -12.71
N SER A 10 -22.82 -17.75 -11.61
CA SER A 10 -23.90 -16.78 -11.39
C SER A 10 -23.41 -15.37 -11.06
N LEU A 11 -22.23 -15.24 -10.44
CA LEU A 11 -21.71 -13.95 -10.00
C LEU A 11 -21.05 -13.18 -11.15
N GLU A 12 -20.29 -13.87 -12.02
CA GLU A 12 -19.75 -13.27 -13.24
C GLU A 12 -20.87 -12.78 -14.15
N ASP A 13 -21.81 -13.68 -14.50
CA ASP A 13 -22.99 -13.37 -15.31
C ASP A 13 -23.80 -12.21 -14.71
N CYS A 14 -23.95 -12.19 -13.38
CA CYS A 14 -24.62 -11.09 -12.68
C CYS A 14 -23.90 -9.77 -12.93
N VAL A 15 -22.59 -9.67 -12.69
CA VAL A 15 -21.83 -8.42 -12.89
C VAL A 15 -21.88 -7.99 -14.36
N GLU A 16 -21.69 -8.92 -15.29
CA GLU A 16 -21.73 -8.64 -16.73
C GLU A 16 -23.10 -8.13 -17.17
N SER A 17 -24.20 -8.65 -16.62
CA SER A 17 -25.56 -8.19 -16.94
C SER A 17 -25.80 -6.71 -16.61
N TYR A 18 -25.04 -6.13 -15.67
CA TYR A 18 -25.08 -4.69 -15.35
C TYR A 18 -24.08 -3.85 -16.16
N ASN A 19 -23.11 -4.47 -16.85
CA ASN A 19 -22.05 -3.81 -17.62
C ASN A 19 -22.45 -3.53 -19.07
N THR A 20 -23.60 -2.86 -19.24
CA THR A 20 -24.19 -2.60 -20.56
C THR A 20 -23.70 -1.32 -21.25
N LYS A 21 -22.91 -0.48 -20.55
CA LYS A 21 -22.47 0.84 -21.03
C LYS A 21 -20.97 1.05 -20.76
N PRO A 22 -20.15 1.29 -21.79
CA PRO A 22 -18.74 1.64 -21.62
C PRO A 22 -18.55 2.85 -20.70
N GLY A 23 -17.55 2.79 -19.82
CA GLY A 23 -17.23 3.83 -18.82
C GLY A 23 -18.17 3.85 -17.59
N ARG A 24 -19.01 2.83 -17.42
CA ARG A 24 -19.92 2.66 -16.25
C ARG A 24 -19.86 1.26 -15.67
N GLU A 25 -18.73 0.60 -15.86
CA GLU A 25 -18.48 -0.76 -15.44
C GLU A 25 -18.68 -0.90 -13.91
N LYS A 26 -19.33 -1.98 -13.53
CA LYS A 26 -19.52 -2.46 -12.17
C LYS A 26 -18.43 -3.45 -11.87
N ALA A 27 -17.90 -3.36 -10.66
CA ALA A 27 -16.94 -4.30 -10.11
C ALA A 27 -17.54 -4.97 -8.88
N LEU A 28 -17.35 -6.28 -8.77
CA LEU A 28 -17.61 -7.04 -7.57
C LEU A 28 -16.31 -7.18 -6.78
N ILE A 29 -16.32 -6.74 -5.52
CA ILE A 29 -15.13 -6.72 -4.67
C ILE A 29 -15.42 -7.57 -3.44
N VAL A 30 -14.55 -8.54 -3.16
CA VAL A 30 -14.67 -9.41 -1.99
C VAL A 30 -13.41 -9.31 -1.13
N THR A 31 -13.59 -9.41 0.19
CA THR A 31 -12.48 -9.70 1.11
C THR A 31 -12.48 -11.19 1.39
N ALA A 32 -11.45 -11.87 0.91
CA ALA A 32 -11.14 -13.21 1.38
C ALA A 32 -10.39 -13.11 2.71
N LYS A 33 -10.49 -14.14 3.55
CA LYS A 33 -9.44 -14.36 4.56
C LYS A 33 -8.12 -14.58 3.82
N ASP A 34 -7.01 -14.44 4.55
CA ASP A 34 -5.70 -14.73 3.98
C ASP A 34 -5.50 -16.23 3.73
N ASP A 35 -6.18 -16.74 2.72
CA ASP A 35 -6.11 -18.10 2.21
C ASP A 35 -6.15 -18.02 0.69
N LEU A 36 -5.13 -18.60 0.05
CA LEU A 36 -4.96 -18.50 -1.40
C LEU A 36 -6.01 -19.30 -2.15
N ASN A 37 -6.34 -20.50 -1.67
CA ASN A 37 -7.34 -21.35 -2.30
C ASN A 37 -8.71 -20.66 -2.32
N THR A 38 -9.12 -20.12 -1.17
CA THR A 38 -10.33 -19.30 -1.05
C THR A 38 -10.27 -18.07 -1.98
N THR A 39 -9.11 -17.42 -2.10
CA THR A 39 -8.93 -16.26 -3.00
C THR A 39 -9.15 -16.64 -4.47
N MET A 40 -8.62 -17.78 -4.91
CA MET A 40 -8.79 -18.26 -6.28
C MET A 40 -10.21 -18.70 -6.57
N GLU A 41 -10.88 -19.36 -5.62
CA GLU A 41 -12.31 -19.71 -5.73
C GLU A 41 -13.19 -18.47 -6.00
N TYR A 42 -12.91 -17.33 -5.36
CA TYR A 42 -13.64 -16.09 -5.62
C TYR A 42 -13.41 -15.56 -7.03
N PHE A 43 -12.17 -15.62 -7.53
CA PHE A 43 -11.90 -15.17 -8.89
C PHE A 43 -12.54 -16.09 -9.93
N ASP A 44 -12.51 -17.40 -9.72
CA ASP A 44 -13.18 -18.37 -10.59
C ASP A 44 -14.71 -18.21 -10.53
N ALA A 45 -15.21 -17.55 -9.48
CA ALA A 45 -16.58 -17.07 -9.32
C ALA A 45 -16.85 -15.66 -9.87
N GLY A 46 -16.01 -15.12 -10.74
CA GLY A 46 -16.28 -13.82 -11.38
C GLY A 46 -16.09 -12.59 -10.49
N VAL A 47 -15.48 -12.73 -9.31
CA VAL A 47 -15.12 -11.58 -8.47
C VAL A 47 -14.06 -10.74 -9.18
N THR A 48 -14.33 -9.45 -9.36
CA THR A 48 -13.44 -8.52 -10.08
C THR A 48 -12.16 -8.23 -9.31
N ILE A 49 -12.24 -8.08 -7.98
CA ILE A 49 -11.09 -7.78 -7.12
C ILE A 49 -11.21 -8.54 -5.79
N VAL A 50 -10.18 -9.32 -5.44
CA VAL A 50 -10.05 -9.91 -4.11
C VAL A 50 -9.04 -9.12 -3.29
N ARG A 51 -9.46 -8.67 -2.10
CA ARG A 51 -8.62 -7.87 -1.19
C ARG A 51 -7.78 -8.78 -0.29
N VAL A 52 -6.48 -8.50 -0.18
CA VAL A 52 -5.49 -9.28 0.58
C VAL A 52 -4.69 -8.40 1.55
N THR A 53 -4.31 -8.98 2.70
CA THR A 53 -3.50 -8.33 3.74
C THR A 53 -2.17 -9.04 3.92
N PRO A 54 -1.09 -8.64 3.22
CA PRO A 54 0.14 -9.42 3.14
C PRO A 54 1.08 -9.31 4.36
N LEU A 55 0.69 -8.59 5.43
CA LEU A 55 1.53 -8.36 6.62
C LEU A 55 2.01 -9.66 7.27
N SER A 56 3.29 -9.74 7.57
CA SER A 56 3.95 -10.93 8.16
C SER A 56 4.83 -10.55 9.35
N ASP A 57 5.41 -11.55 10.02
CA ASP A 57 6.18 -11.38 11.26
C ASP A 57 7.59 -10.79 11.05
N SER A 58 8.10 -10.81 9.81
CA SER A 58 9.42 -10.25 9.45
C SER A 58 9.42 -9.62 8.06
N GLY A 59 10.39 -8.75 7.78
CA GLY A 59 10.56 -8.13 6.46
C GLY A 59 10.73 -9.17 5.35
N ALA A 60 11.62 -10.16 5.56
CA ALA A 60 11.83 -11.25 4.61
C ALA A 60 10.59 -12.09 4.32
N SER A 61 9.85 -12.51 5.37
CA SER A 61 8.61 -13.28 5.18
C SER A 61 7.51 -12.45 4.53
N PHE A 62 7.48 -11.14 4.82
CA PHE A 62 6.56 -10.21 4.18
C PHE A 62 6.88 -10.05 2.68
N ALA A 63 8.16 -9.89 2.31
CA ALA A 63 8.60 -9.79 0.93
C ALA A 63 8.28 -11.08 0.13
N GLU A 64 8.55 -12.25 0.71
CA GLU A 64 8.20 -13.55 0.12
C GLU A 64 6.69 -13.69 -0.09
N ARG A 65 5.89 -13.24 0.88
CA ARG A 65 4.43 -13.31 0.80
C ARG A 65 3.86 -12.39 -0.28
N ILE A 66 4.42 -11.20 -0.47
CA ILE A 66 4.05 -10.32 -1.60
C ILE A 66 4.34 -11.01 -2.93
N GLU A 67 5.55 -11.54 -3.10
CA GLU A 67 5.95 -12.24 -4.32
C GLU A 67 5.02 -13.42 -4.62
N THR A 68 4.73 -14.23 -3.61
CA THR A 68 3.84 -15.40 -3.71
C THR A 68 2.45 -14.98 -4.17
N LYS A 69 1.82 -14.01 -3.48
CA LYS A 69 0.46 -13.54 -3.85
C LYS A 69 0.40 -12.98 -5.27
N LEU A 70 1.46 -12.32 -5.73
CA LEU A 70 1.54 -11.80 -7.10
C LEU A 70 1.64 -12.92 -8.15
N LYS A 71 2.48 -13.92 -7.91
CA LYS A 71 2.60 -15.10 -8.78
C LYS A 71 1.27 -15.82 -8.86
N ASP A 72 0.63 -16.04 -7.72
CA ASP A 72 -0.60 -16.81 -7.64
C ASP A 72 -1.80 -16.11 -8.28
N ALA A 73 -1.87 -14.77 -8.21
CA ALA A 73 -2.91 -14.02 -8.91
C ALA A 73 -2.86 -14.22 -10.42
N ASN A 74 -1.68 -14.52 -11.00
CA ASN A 74 -1.53 -14.84 -12.41
C ASN A 74 -2.31 -13.87 -13.34
N SER A 75 -2.03 -12.56 -13.23
CA SER A 75 -2.70 -11.46 -13.96
C SER A 75 -4.13 -11.09 -13.53
N LYS A 76 -4.73 -11.79 -12.55
CA LYS A 76 -5.99 -11.39 -11.91
C LYS A 76 -5.77 -10.15 -11.02
N ARG A 77 -6.78 -9.28 -10.92
CA ARG A 77 -6.68 -8.00 -10.18
C ARG A 77 -6.78 -8.22 -8.67
N ILE A 78 -5.68 -8.03 -7.95
CA ILE A 78 -5.64 -8.03 -6.48
C ILE A 78 -5.89 -6.62 -5.92
N GLY A 79 -6.57 -6.56 -4.77
CA GLY A 79 -6.64 -5.37 -3.93
C GLY A 79 -5.68 -5.46 -2.74
N TRP A 80 -4.81 -4.48 -2.53
CA TRP A 80 -3.89 -4.44 -1.39
C TRP A 80 -4.50 -3.68 -0.23
N MET A 81 -4.66 -4.31 0.93
CA MET A 81 -5.21 -3.67 2.11
C MET A 81 -4.35 -3.97 3.33
N TYR A 82 -3.94 -2.94 4.06
CA TYR A 82 -3.16 -3.13 5.28
C TYR A 82 -3.96 -3.04 6.55
N GLY A 83 -5.19 -2.53 6.53
CA GLY A 83 -6.09 -2.46 7.69
C GLY A 83 -7.53 -2.23 7.28
N ASP A 84 -8.45 -2.49 8.20
CA ASP A 84 -9.88 -2.33 7.98
C ASP A 84 -10.62 -1.98 9.29
N LYS A 85 -11.96 -2.02 9.23
CA LYS A 85 -12.82 -1.75 10.37
C LYS A 85 -12.91 -2.89 11.38
N TYR A 86 -12.20 -3.99 11.24
CA TYR A 86 -12.27 -5.19 12.08
C TYR A 86 -10.96 -5.49 12.81
N SER A 87 -9.86 -4.81 12.45
CA SER A 87 -8.56 -4.93 13.10
C SER A 87 -8.13 -3.63 13.77
N SER A 88 -7.15 -3.72 14.69
CA SER A 88 -6.38 -2.56 15.12
C SER A 88 -5.85 -1.76 13.94
N ARG A 89 -5.69 -0.45 14.12
CA ARG A 89 -5.16 0.44 13.09
C ARG A 89 -3.76 -0.01 12.64
N LEU A 90 -3.37 0.43 11.45
CA LEU A 90 -2.08 0.06 10.90
C LEU A 90 -0.95 0.57 11.79
N ALA A 91 -0.99 1.83 12.19
CA ALA A 91 0.05 2.45 13.01
C ALA A 91 0.36 1.69 14.31
N ASP A 92 -0.64 1.14 15.01
CA ASP A 92 -0.42 0.36 16.25
C ASP A 92 0.11 -1.07 16.03
N ARG A 93 0.09 -1.55 14.79
CA ARG A 93 0.67 -2.87 14.44
C ARG A 93 2.11 -2.76 13.98
N LEU A 94 2.64 -1.55 13.82
CA LEU A 94 4.00 -1.30 13.38
C LEU A 94 4.93 -1.19 14.59
N VAL A 95 6.18 -1.62 14.41
CA VAL A 95 7.22 -1.48 15.43
C VAL A 95 7.78 -0.06 15.41
N ASP A 96 7.83 0.55 14.22
CA ASP A 96 8.33 1.90 13.98
C ASP A 96 7.29 2.67 13.15
N PRO A 97 6.84 3.87 13.58
CA PRO A 97 5.94 4.71 12.81
C PRO A 97 6.40 4.96 11.36
N GLU A 98 7.69 4.99 11.09
CA GLU A 98 8.25 5.19 9.75
C GLU A 98 7.88 4.06 8.76
N GLN A 99 7.59 2.86 9.27
CA GLN A 99 7.13 1.72 8.45
C GLN A 99 5.87 2.03 7.66
N ILE A 100 5.02 2.95 8.14
CA ILE A 100 3.77 3.27 7.45
C ILE A 100 4.03 3.84 6.06
N LYS A 101 5.10 4.64 5.90
CA LYS A 101 5.47 5.26 4.61
C LYS A 101 5.95 4.20 3.62
N ALA A 102 6.74 3.21 4.09
CA ALA A 102 7.15 2.07 3.28
C ALA A 102 5.96 1.22 2.82
N LEU A 103 5.01 0.96 3.72
CA LEU A 103 3.79 0.21 3.39
C LEU A 103 2.88 0.97 2.42
N LEU A 104 2.71 2.28 2.61
CA LEU A 104 1.97 3.11 1.66
C LEU A 104 2.65 3.14 0.30
N THR A 105 4.00 3.15 0.26
CA THR A 105 4.77 3.06 -0.98
C THR A 105 4.45 1.75 -1.69
N LEU A 106 4.58 0.61 -1.00
CA LEU A 106 4.16 -0.70 -1.52
C LEU A 106 2.74 -0.68 -2.08
N GLN A 107 1.78 -0.13 -1.32
CA GLN A 107 0.39 -0.07 -1.76
C GLN A 107 0.23 0.67 -3.10
N ALA A 108 0.93 1.79 -3.23
CA ALA A 108 0.82 2.69 -4.37
C ALA A 108 1.61 2.21 -5.58
N THR A 109 2.63 1.37 -5.42
CA THR A 109 3.48 0.92 -6.53
C THR A 109 3.34 -0.54 -6.92
N LEU A 110 2.63 -1.36 -6.12
CA LEU A 110 2.23 -2.71 -6.53
C LEU A 110 1.14 -2.70 -7.62
N PRO A 111 1.08 -3.71 -8.50
CA PRO A 111 0.01 -3.87 -9.47
C PRO A 111 -1.31 -4.21 -8.77
N GLY A 112 -2.44 -3.79 -9.34
CA GLY A 112 -3.76 -4.03 -8.75
C GLY A 112 -4.39 -2.76 -8.20
N VAL A 113 -5.08 -2.83 -7.05
CA VAL A 113 -5.84 -1.71 -6.49
C VAL A 113 -5.44 -1.44 -5.04
N PRO A 114 -4.96 -0.23 -4.67
CA PRO A 114 -4.71 0.11 -3.29
C PRO A 114 -6.03 0.37 -2.53
N PHE A 115 -6.26 -0.33 -1.43
CA PHE A 115 -7.36 -0.08 -0.49
C PHE A 115 -6.83 0.53 0.80
N ASN A 116 -6.91 1.86 0.90
CA ASN A 116 -6.51 2.57 2.11
C ASN A 116 -7.69 2.72 3.08
N TYR A 117 -7.53 2.28 4.33
CA TYR A 117 -8.51 2.54 5.38
C TYR A 117 -8.30 3.94 5.96
N TYR A 118 -9.37 4.69 6.16
CA TYR A 118 -9.29 6.10 6.56
C TYR A 118 -8.43 6.28 7.82
N GLY A 119 -7.62 7.33 7.80
CA GLY A 119 -6.70 7.64 8.89
C GLY A 119 -5.31 7.02 8.72
N ASN A 120 -5.12 5.97 7.90
CA ASN A 120 -3.78 5.47 7.61
C ASN A 120 -2.90 6.54 6.93
N GLU A 121 -3.51 7.39 6.10
CA GLU A 121 -2.86 8.50 5.40
C GLU A 121 -2.36 9.60 6.34
N ILE A 122 -2.75 9.60 7.61
CA ILE A 122 -2.23 10.50 8.64
C ILE A 122 -1.63 9.72 9.83
N GLY A 123 -1.53 8.39 9.75
CA GLY A 123 -1.05 7.56 10.85
C GLY A 123 -1.95 7.53 12.10
N MET A 124 -3.28 7.58 11.94
CA MET A 124 -4.20 7.41 13.07
C MET A 124 -3.91 6.10 13.83
N THR A 125 -3.98 6.18 15.16
CA THR A 125 -3.80 5.04 16.07
C THR A 125 -5.11 4.63 16.77
N ASP A 126 -5.11 3.46 17.38
CA ASP A 126 -6.16 2.96 18.26
C ASP A 126 -6.36 3.94 19.42
N HIS A 127 -7.61 4.11 19.84
CA HIS A 127 -7.92 4.80 21.09
C HIS A 127 -7.31 4.02 22.27
N PRO A 128 -6.59 4.67 23.20
CA PRO A 128 -5.83 3.99 24.24
C PRO A 128 -6.71 3.22 25.26
N THR A 129 -7.96 3.65 25.46
CA THR A 129 -8.84 3.12 26.53
C THR A 129 -10.11 2.43 26.04
N LEU A 130 -10.49 2.58 24.76
CA LEU A 130 -11.73 1.98 24.28
C LEU A 130 -11.54 0.49 23.96
N SER A 131 -12.62 -0.28 24.04
CA SER A 131 -12.64 -1.67 23.59
C SER A 131 -12.80 -1.77 22.07
N ALA A 132 -12.45 -2.93 21.52
CA ALA A 132 -12.81 -3.26 20.14
C ALA A 132 -14.35 -3.39 20.01
N PRO A 133 -14.97 -2.89 18.92
CA PRO A 133 -14.32 -2.28 17.76
C PRO A 133 -14.13 -0.76 17.84
N ASN A 134 -14.59 -0.12 18.91
CA ASN A 134 -14.61 1.35 19.01
C ASN A 134 -13.21 1.95 18.96
N LYS A 135 -12.20 1.28 19.54
CA LYS A 135 -10.82 1.79 19.54
C LYS A 135 -10.22 2.07 18.15
N TYR A 136 -10.61 1.32 17.13
CA TYR A 136 -10.13 1.49 15.73
C TYR A 136 -11.22 2.03 14.78
N ARG A 137 -12.34 2.49 15.35
CA ARG A 137 -13.45 3.16 14.63
C ARG A 137 -13.71 4.57 15.17
N THR A 138 -12.70 5.17 15.78
CA THR A 138 -12.72 6.56 16.23
C THR A 138 -12.97 7.52 15.06
N PRO A 139 -13.68 8.63 15.26
CA PRO A 139 -13.88 9.63 14.22
C PRO A 139 -12.57 10.13 13.59
N MET A 140 -12.63 10.52 12.31
CA MET A 140 -11.47 11.06 11.58
C MET A 140 -10.91 12.33 12.25
N GLN A 141 -9.58 12.40 12.37
CA GLN A 141 -8.87 13.48 13.04
C GLN A 141 -8.53 14.61 12.07
N TRP A 142 -9.44 15.57 11.91
CA TRP A 142 -9.28 16.66 10.94
C TRP A 142 -8.43 17.82 11.46
N ASN A 143 -8.56 18.19 12.73
CA ASN A 143 -7.84 19.32 13.32
C ASN A 143 -7.55 19.14 14.82
N SER A 144 -6.65 19.97 15.33
CA SER A 144 -6.23 19.95 16.74
C SER A 144 -7.27 20.49 17.73
N LYS A 145 -8.39 21.05 17.24
CA LYS A 145 -9.50 21.52 18.08
C LYS A 145 -10.50 20.42 18.41
N GLY A 146 -10.43 19.26 17.74
CA GLY A 146 -11.39 18.17 17.91
C GLY A 146 -12.78 18.47 17.33
N THR A 147 -12.95 19.60 16.64
CA THR A 147 -14.25 20.02 16.07
C THR A 147 -14.36 19.78 14.57
N GLY A 148 -13.29 19.30 13.93
CA GLY A 148 -13.28 19.07 12.48
C GLY A 148 -14.10 17.86 12.02
N PHE A 149 -14.35 16.88 12.90
CA PHE A 149 -15.26 15.77 12.57
C PHE A 149 -16.74 16.16 12.72
N SER A 150 -17.08 16.81 13.84
CA SER A 150 -18.43 17.20 14.20
C SER A 150 -18.36 18.36 15.20
N GLN A 151 -19.34 19.27 15.14
CA GLN A 151 -19.57 20.29 16.17
C GLN A 151 -20.34 19.75 17.38
N ASN A 152 -20.96 18.57 17.24
CA ASN A 152 -21.65 17.83 18.30
C ASN A 152 -20.83 16.63 18.77
N SER A 153 -21.23 16.03 19.90
CA SER A 153 -20.63 14.78 20.40
C SER A 153 -20.73 13.64 19.36
N PRO A 154 -19.60 13.02 18.96
CA PRO A 154 -19.61 11.87 18.08
C PRO A 154 -20.15 10.60 18.77
N TRP A 155 -20.50 9.58 17.97
CA TRP A 155 -21.01 8.30 18.51
C TRP A 155 -19.95 7.48 19.27
N VAL A 156 -18.66 7.78 19.03
CA VAL A 156 -17.48 7.20 19.69
C VAL A 156 -16.53 8.34 20.02
N GLU A 157 -15.91 8.28 21.19
CA GLU A 157 -14.92 9.24 21.65
C GLU A 157 -13.76 9.38 20.65
N GLN A 158 -13.28 10.62 20.47
CA GLN A 158 -12.15 10.90 19.59
C GLN A 158 -10.84 10.40 20.22
N ASN A 159 -9.89 9.93 19.42
CA ASN A 159 -8.58 9.59 19.96
C ASN A 159 -7.91 10.85 20.53
N PRO A 160 -7.48 10.88 21.80
CA PRO A 160 -6.89 12.07 22.42
C PRO A 160 -5.67 12.62 21.68
N ASN A 161 -4.99 11.80 20.86
CA ASN A 161 -3.89 12.27 20.02
C ASN A 161 -4.32 13.12 18.82
N TYR A 162 -5.62 13.41 18.62
CA TYR A 162 -6.07 14.32 17.56
C TYR A 162 -5.39 15.70 17.62
N ILE A 163 -4.88 16.09 18.78
CA ILE A 163 -4.15 17.34 19.00
C ILE A 163 -2.87 17.39 18.15
N THR A 164 -2.18 16.25 17.99
CA THR A 164 -0.89 16.15 17.28
C THR A 164 -1.00 15.40 15.96
N VAL A 165 -1.80 14.34 15.90
CA VAL A 165 -2.06 13.54 14.71
C VAL A 165 -3.37 14.00 14.09
N ASN A 166 -3.33 14.88 13.10
CA ASN A 166 -4.53 15.31 12.37
C ASN A 166 -4.18 15.88 11.00
N VAL A 167 -5.18 15.97 10.12
CA VAL A 167 -5.00 16.43 8.74
C VAL A 167 -4.44 17.85 8.64
N GLU A 168 -4.91 18.80 9.46
CA GLU A 168 -4.38 20.18 9.44
C GLU A 168 -2.91 20.23 9.87
N THR A 169 -2.56 19.53 10.96
CA THR A 169 -1.18 19.46 11.46
C THR A 169 -0.25 18.79 10.44
N GLU A 170 -0.61 17.61 9.91
CA GLU A 170 0.18 16.89 8.91
C GLU A 170 0.42 17.71 7.63
N LYS A 171 -0.52 18.60 7.27
CA LYS A 171 -0.37 19.54 6.14
C LYS A 171 0.53 20.72 6.46
N ALA A 172 0.41 21.28 7.67
CA ALA A 172 1.03 22.54 8.06
C ALA A 172 2.49 22.38 8.51
N ILE A 173 2.88 21.19 8.96
CA ILE A 173 4.27 20.86 9.29
C ILE A 173 5.16 21.11 8.07
N GLY A 174 6.30 21.78 8.26
CA GLY A 174 7.27 22.10 7.20
C GLY A 174 8.10 20.90 6.72
N ASP A 175 7.98 19.75 7.38
CA ASP A 175 8.55 18.49 6.91
C ASP A 175 7.76 17.96 5.70
N GLU A 176 8.43 17.67 4.59
CA GLU A 176 7.83 17.11 3.39
C GLU A 176 7.49 15.61 3.50
N TYR A 177 7.97 14.95 4.57
CA TYR A 177 7.82 13.52 4.82
C TYR A 177 6.78 13.20 5.89
N THR A 178 5.85 14.11 6.20
CA THR A 178 4.65 13.72 6.96
C THR A 178 3.90 12.62 6.20
N THR A 179 3.21 11.74 6.93
CA THR A 179 2.53 10.58 6.34
C THR A 179 1.55 11.03 5.26
N LEU A 180 0.87 12.15 5.48
CA LEU A 180 -0.08 12.69 4.52
C LEU A 180 0.56 13.22 3.25
N LYS A 181 1.69 13.93 3.35
CA LYS A 181 2.40 14.44 2.17
C LYS A 181 3.01 13.30 1.37
N VAL A 182 3.57 12.31 2.04
CA VAL A 182 4.04 11.06 1.42
C VAL A 182 2.91 10.34 0.69
N TYR A 183 1.77 10.13 1.36
CA TYR A 183 0.60 9.49 0.76
C TYR A 183 0.13 10.20 -0.52
N LYS A 184 0.08 11.54 -0.51
CA LYS A 184 -0.30 12.34 -1.69
C LYS A 184 0.68 12.20 -2.85
N ARG A 185 1.98 12.35 -2.58
CA ARG A 185 3.04 12.15 -3.60
C ARG A 185 2.98 10.75 -4.21
N LEU A 186 2.65 9.73 -3.42
CA LEU A 186 2.45 8.37 -3.92
C LEU A 186 1.23 8.21 -4.82
N GLN A 187 0.13 8.94 -4.56
CA GLN A 187 -1.03 8.93 -5.46
C GLN A 187 -0.67 9.56 -6.81
N GLU A 188 0.03 10.69 -6.80
CA GLU A 188 0.53 11.35 -8.02
C GLU A 188 1.52 10.45 -8.77
N LEU A 189 2.47 9.81 -8.07
CA LEU A 189 3.40 8.87 -8.68
C LEU A 189 2.68 7.70 -9.35
N ARG A 190 1.64 7.16 -8.72
CA ARG A 190 0.84 6.05 -9.29
C ARG A 190 0.09 6.43 -10.57
N GLU A 191 -0.06 7.71 -10.90
CA GLU A 191 -0.71 8.13 -12.15
C GLU A 191 0.09 7.73 -13.41
N ASN A 192 1.38 7.42 -13.25
CA ASN A 192 2.22 6.94 -14.35
C ASN A 192 1.83 5.53 -14.83
N GLU A 193 1.82 5.35 -16.14
CA GLU A 193 1.27 4.19 -16.85
C GLU A 193 1.92 2.87 -16.45
N SER A 194 3.25 2.85 -16.35
CA SER A 194 4.01 1.69 -15.89
C SER A 194 3.61 1.25 -14.47
N LEU A 195 3.24 2.18 -13.58
CA LEU A 195 2.78 1.86 -12.23
C LEU A 195 1.30 1.41 -12.21
N GLN A 196 0.47 1.86 -13.13
CA GLN A 196 -0.93 1.44 -13.23
C GLN A 196 -1.11 0.04 -13.85
N TRP A 197 -0.43 -0.23 -14.97
CA TRP A 197 -0.64 -1.46 -15.75
C TRP A 197 0.64 -2.06 -16.35
N GLY A 198 1.81 -1.51 -16.05
CA GLY A 198 3.08 -2.08 -16.48
C GLY A 198 3.33 -3.46 -15.88
N LYS A 199 4.03 -4.31 -16.64
CA LYS A 199 4.54 -5.61 -16.23
C LYS A 199 5.49 -5.43 -15.04
N MET A 200 5.60 -6.46 -14.21
CA MET A 200 6.41 -6.43 -13.00
C MET A 200 7.40 -7.58 -12.95
N SER A 201 8.64 -7.29 -12.59
CA SER A 201 9.67 -8.29 -12.26
C SER A 201 10.13 -8.07 -10.82
N VAL A 202 10.21 -9.14 -10.02
CA VAL A 202 10.52 -9.07 -8.58
C VAL A 202 11.94 -9.55 -8.32
N TYR A 203 12.63 -8.85 -7.42
CA TYR A 203 13.96 -9.17 -6.95
C TYR A 203 13.98 -9.06 -5.41
N ARG A 204 14.53 -10.04 -4.72
CA ARG A 204 14.57 -10.06 -3.25
C ARG A 204 15.93 -10.50 -2.74
N ASP A 205 16.35 -9.86 -1.65
CA ASP A 205 17.46 -10.33 -0.82
C ASP A 205 17.15 -10.06 0.65
N GLY A 206 16.87 -11.12 1.41
CA GLY A 206 16.45 -11.00 2.82
C GLY A 206 15.28 -10.03 3.00
N ASP A 207 15.53 -8.95 3.73
CA ASP A 207 14.57 -7.88 4.05
C ASP A 207 14.38 -6.83 2.93
N LEU A 208 15.19 -6.89 1.88
CA LEU A 208 15.09 -6.01 0.73
C LEU A 208 14.10 -6.58 -0.30
N LEU A 209 13.03 -5.83 -0.55
CA LEU A 209 12.11 -6.08 -1.65
C LEU A 209 12.34 -5.04 -2.74
N MET A 210 12.67 -5.52 -3.94
CA MET A 210 12.81 -4.72 -5.14
C MET A 210 11.88 -5.23 -6.24
N TYR A 211 11.42 -4.33 -7.09
CA TYR A 211 10.70 -4.74 -8.30
C TYR A 211 10.67 -3.63 -9.34
N THR A 212 10.67 -4.04 -10.60
CA THR A 212 10.47 -3.14 -11.72
C THR A 212 9.01 -3.08 -12.14
N ARG A 213 8.60 -1.95 -12.74
CA ARG A 213 7.29 -1.74 -13.35
C ARG A 213 7.49 -1.10 -14.72
N GLU A 214 7.07 -1.78 -15.79
CA GLU A 214 7.39 -1.40 -17.17
C GLU A 214 6.19 -1.55 -18.12
N ALA A 215 5.85 -0.50 -18.85
CA ALA A 215 4.88 -0.51 -19.94
C ALA A 215 5.53 0.00 -21.24
N ASP A 216 5.25 -0.67 -22.35
CA ASP A 216 5.83 -0.32 -23.65
C ASP A 216 5.51 1.14 -24.04
N GLY A 217 6.55 1.93 -24.31
CA GLY A 217 6.40 3.35 -24.69
C GLY A 217 6.35 4.34 -23.53
N PHE A 218 6.44 3.88 -22.28
CA PHE A 218 6.45 4.70 -21.07
C PHE A 218 7.73 4.48 -20.26
N PRO A 219 8.12 5.40 -19.36
CA PRO A 219 9.27 5.21 -18.47
C PRO A 219 9.14 3.93 -17.62
N GLY A 220 10.27 3.27 -17.37
CA GLY A 220 10.36 2.17 -16.42
C GLY A 220 10.57 2.69 -15.00
N TYR A 221 10.12 1.93 -14.01
CA TYR A 221 10.33 2.27 -12.60
C TYR A 221 10.94 1.11 -11.84
N LEU A 222 11.98 1.35 -11.04
CA LEU A 222 12.47 0.44 -10.01
C LEU A 222 12.00 0.96 -8.66
N VAL A 223 11.31 0.10 -7.91
CA VAL A 223 10.95 0.34 -6.51
C VAL A 223 11.85 -0.53 -5.63
N ALA A 224 12.49 0.05 -4.63
CA ALA A 224 13.32 -0.66 -3.66
C ALA A 224 12.93 -0.27 -2.24
N ILE A 225 12.65 -1.27 -1.39
CA ILE A 225 12.11 -1.07 -0.05
C ILE A 225 12.80 -1.99 0.93
N ASN A 226 13.40 -1.40 1.96
CA ASN A 226 13.92 -2.14 3.09
C ASN A 226 12.82 -2.37 4.13
N LEU A 227 12.34 -3.62 4.22
CA LEU A 227 11.29 -4.05 5.14
C LEU A 227 11.84 -4.55 6.49
N GLY A 228 13.17 -4.50 6.65
CA GLY A 228 13.89 -4.98 7.82
C GLY A 228 14.09 -3.91 8.88
N THR A 229 14.84 -4.28 9.91
CA THR A 229 15.19 -3.41 11.04
C THR A 229 16.65 -2.97 11.03
N THR A 230 17.42 -3.41 10.04
CA THR A 230 18.84 -3.07 9.84
C THR A 230 19.05 -2.40 8.49
N LYS A 231 20.16 -1.67 8.33
CA LYS A 231 20.51 -1.05 7.04
C LYS A 231 20.83 -2.13 6.01
N VAL A 232 20.39 -1.91 4.77
CA VAL A 232 20.75 -2.75 3.62
C VAL A 232 21.54 -1.92 2.62
N THR A 233 22.52 -2.56 1.99
CA THR A 233 23.39 -1.98 0.97
C THR A 233 23.34 -2.87 -0.25
N GLU A 234 22.94 -2.35 -1.41
CA GLU A 234 22.76 -3.16 -2.62
C GLU A 234 23.16 -2.38 -3.89
N SER A 235 23.70 -3.07 -4.90
CA SER A 235 23.90 -2.54 -6.24
C SER A 235 22.66 -2.84 -7.10
N PHE A 236 21.76 -1.87 -7.20
CA PHE A 236 20.48 -2.06 -7.92
C PHE A 236 20.67 -2.41 -9.40
N HIS A 237 21.65 -1.80 -10.09
CA HIS A 237 21.96 -2.16 -11.48
C HIS A 237 22.37 -3.63 -11.61
N ALA A 238 23.29 -4.10 -10.76
CA ALA A 238 23.75 -5.48 -10.80
C ALA A 238 22.64 -6.48 -10.42
N ALA A 239 21.79 -6.12 -9.45
CA ALA A 239 20.71 -6.97 -8.96
C ALA A 239 19.53 -7.08 -9.94
N THR A 240 19.24 -6.02 -10.71
CA THR A 240 17.99 -5.92 -11.48
C THR A 240 18.18 -5.81 -12.99
N GLY A 241 19.35 -5.34 -13.45
CA GLY A 241 19.65 -5.13 -14.86
C GLY A 241 19.11 -3.83 -15.48
N ILE A 242 18.50 -2.94 -14.69
CA ILE A 242 18.02 -1.62 -15.16
C ILE A 242 19.18 -0.74 -15.67
N PRO A 243 18.93 0.34 -16.42
CA PRO A 243 19.99 1.27 -16.83
C PRO A 243 20.83 1.82 -15.66
N LYS A 244 22.09 2.17 -15.95
CA LYS A 244 23.01 2.72 -14.94
C LYS A 244 22.63 4.15 -14.53
N GLU A 245 22.14 4.95 -15.46
CA GLU A 245 21.70 6.31 -15.19
C GLU A 245 20.20 6.29 -14.94
N VAL A 246 19.79 6.73 -13.75
CA VAL A 246 18.39 6.76 -13.33
C VAL A 246 18.09 8.06 -12.61
N LYS A 247 16.81 8.38 -12.46
CA LYS A 247 16.36 9.54 -11.68
C LYS A 247 15.61 9.09 -10.45
N VAL A 248 15.99 9.58 -9.27
CA VAL A 248 15.16 9.41 -8.08
C VAL A 248 13.91 10.27 -8.22
N VAL A 249 12.74 9.63 -8.17
CA VAL A 249 11.44 10.30 -8.32
C VAL A 249 10.59 10.26 -7.04
N PHE A 250 10.94 9.39 -6.09
CA PHE A 250 10.30 9.32 -4.79
C PHE A 250 11.20 8.63 -3.77
N HIS A 251 11.07 9.02 -2.50
CA HIS A 251 11.69 8.33 -1.36
C HIS A 251 10.97 8.69 -0.04
N THR A 252 11.18 7.91 1.03
CA THR A 252 10.49 8.12 2.32
C THR A 252 11.25 8.91 3.37
N HIS A 253 12.60 8.95 3.31
CA HIS A 253 13.42 9.42 4.44
C HIS A 253 14.30 10.64 4.17
N LYS A 254 14.78 10.84 2.94
CA LYS A 254 15.82 11.84 2.68
C LYS A 254 15.66 12.48 1.31
N GLU A 255 15.45 13.81 1.27
CA GLU A 255 15.34 14.57 0.03
C GLU A 255 16.51 14.29 -0.91
N ASP A 256 16.23 13.48 -1.92
CA ASP A 256 17.14 13.09 -2.98
C ASP A 256 16.31 12.98 -4.25
N ASN A 257 16.22 14.08 -4.99
CA ASN A 257 15.56 14.13 -6.30
C ASN A 257 16.61 14.24 -7.41
N SER A 258 17.81 13.73 -7.15
CA SER A 258 18.93 13.85 -8.07
C SER A 258 18.91 12.75 -9.12
N ALA A 259 19.41 13.07 -10.32
CA ALA A 259 19.85 12.03 -11.23
C ALA A 259 21.08 11.37 -10.61
N ILE A 260 21.07 10.04 -10.53
CA ILE A 260 22.17 9.29 -9.95
C ILE A 260 22.68 8.26 -10.95
N SER A 261 23.99 8.07 -10.92
CA SER A 261 24.63 6.94 -11.59
C SER A 261 24.70 5.78 -10.60
N LEU A 262 23.96 4.71 -10.91
CA LEU A 262 24.04 3.41 -10.24
C LEU A 262 25.32 2.64 -10.65
N SER A 263 26.22 3.24 -11.43
CA SER A 263 27.48 2.59 -11.81
C SER A 263 28.42 2.48 -10.60
N ASP A 264 28.74 1.25 -10.21
CA ASP A 264 29.67 0.84 -9.15
C ASP A 264 29.37 1.36 -7.72
N THR A 265 28.23 2.02 -7.51
CA THR A 265 27.79 2.51 -6.20
C THR A 265 26.73 1.59 -5.62
N SER A 266 27.01 1.05 -4.44
CA SER A 266 25.96 0.45 -3.63
C SER A 266 25.10 1.55 -3.02
N TYR A 267 23.78 1.42 -3.15
CA TYR A 267 22.81 2.31 -2.54
C TYR A 267 22.49 1.81 -1.13
N ILE A 268 22.41 2.73 -0.17
CA ILE A 268 22.14 2.40 1.24
C ILE A 268 20.68 2.74 1.56
N LEU A 269 19.93 1.75 2.04
CA LEU A 269 18.57 1.88 2.53
C LEU A 269 18.57 1.70 4.05
N ASP A 270 18.23 2.76 4.78
CA ASP A 270 17.89 2.66 6.20
C ASP A 270 16.64 1.77 6.42
N PRO A 271 16.39 1.28 7.64
CA PRO A 271 15.15 0.57 7.96
C PRO A 271 13.92 1.36 7.54
N SER A 272 12.92 0.67 6.98
CA SER A 272 11.69 1.29 6.48
C SER A 272 11.89 2.32 5.36
N HIS A 273 13.08 2.41 4.77
CA HIS A 273 13.31 3.31 3.64
C HIS A 273 12.74 2.67 2.37
N ALA A 274 11.90 3.42 1.66
CA ALA A 274 11.53 3.13 0.27
C ALA A 274 12.06 4.22 -0.65
N VAL A 275 12.52 3.81 -1.84
CA VAL A 275 12.97 4.69 -2.93
C VAL A 275 12.40 4.19 -4.26
N VAL A 276 12.09 5.12 -5.16
CA VAL A 276 11.64 4.82 -6.52
C VAL A 276 12.52 5.58 -7.51
N PHE A 277 13.05 4.82 -8.48
CA PHE A 277 13.84 5.32 -9.59
C PHE A 277 13.03 5.22 -10.88
N GLU A 278 13.17 6.23 -11.74
CA GLU A 278 12.67 6.24 -13.12
C GLU A 278 13.84 6.03 -14.09
N TYR A 279 13.63 5.25 -15.16
CA TYR A 279 14.60 4.95 -16.21
C TYR A 279 13.99 4.76 -17.59
#